data_AF-A0AAN8KR61-F1
#
_entry.id   AF-A0AAN8KR61-F1
#
_cell.length_a   1.000
_cell.length_b   1.000
_cell.length_c   1.000
_cell.angle_alpha   90.00
_cell.angle_beta   90.00
_cell.angle_gamma   90.00
#
_symmetry.space_group_name_H-M   'P 1'
#
loop_
_entity.id
_entity.type
_entity.pdbx_description
1 polymer ?
#
loop_
_entity_poly.entity_id
_entity_poly.type
_entity_poly.pdbx_seq_one_letter_code
_entity_poly.pdbx_strand_id
1 'polypeptide(L)'
;MSECEVGVCGGECVNAMGSYSCHCDGRRGLRLAEDQSSCEEVPVCVQLYDYKHAEMLYLGEQFTGGPVIYLRFRLPENTKFAAEFDFRTFDPEGVILYAESSQDSWFMLGLREGRIEVQFKNQHSLKVTSGGKAINDGQWHVISVDELESSISVKISKEAVMSINSPESLFTSVNGKLETKVYIAGLPNRTDSVIKPINPRLDGCIRGWNLMNQGASGVKEVIQEKESKHCFLHVERGTYFTGAGLAHFNIDYSESGSWRVDLKISIRPSSSTGVLFALVVNDTVPLSVAVVTQGPDDAHLQVFLDGVSVAVLQSLMLCYPDRLSVELTVTPTTLEIIANSSTWSYSLPDGALDRLNATMMTHSVSTCIGGLPDTIPASSTPVSAYYHGCLDVNINGRLLDFDEAVLVLRFGRDEDSICLQLDEILSKTSHDLSNMASIYIVDVDSAPIYTRYFDISYIPSTVFFFNGQHMKVDYGSPDHTKFVGSFKTKQDFVDLIEVIYRGAMRGKMIVQSPIDPQNIPKYDLLYHGI
;
A
#
# COMPACT_ATOMS: atom_id res chain seq x y z
N MET A 1 -14.23 -46.60 3.79
CA MET A 1 -13.32 -45.77 4.60
C MET A 1 -12.95 -44.59 3.72
N SER A 2 -12.81 -43.40 4.27
CA SER A 2 -12.30 -42.28 3.48
C SER A 2 -10.79 -42.46 3.30
N GLU A 3 -10.30 -42.31 2.08
CA GLU A 3 -8.87 -42.41 1.75
C GLU A 3 -8.06 -41.36 2.53
N CYS A 4 -8.62 -40.17 2.75
CA CYS A 4 -8.04 -39.12 3.58
C CYS A 4 -7.85 -39.51 5.06
N GLU A 5 -8.68 -40.41 5.63
CA GLU A 5 -8.52 -40.91 7.02
C GLU A 5 -7.23 -41.75 7.19
N VAL A 6 -6.62 -42.20 6.09
CA VAL A 6 -5.43 -43.06 6.08
C VAL A 6 -4.13 -42.26 5.88
N GLY A 7 -4.20 -40.92 5.75
CA GLY A 7 -3.03 -40.05 5.64
C GLY A 7 -2.30 -40.16 4.29
N VAL A 8 -3.05 -40.29 3.19
CA VAL A 8 -2.53 -40.48 1.83
C VAL A 8 -1.90 -39.23 1.18
N CYS A 9 -2.08 -38.05 1.77
CA CYS A 9 -1.54 -36.78 1.28
C CYS A 9 -0.54 -36.19 2.28
N GLY A 10 0.53 -35.56 1.78
CA GLY A 10 1.44 -34.74 2.58
C GLY A 10 0.88 -33.36 2.99
N GLY A 11 -0.24 -32.96 2.38
CA GLY A 11 -0.96 -31.71 2.64
C GLY A 11 -2.45 -31.95 2.94
N GLU A 12 -3.30 -31.03 2.47
CA GLU A 12 -4.76 -31.16 2.57
C GLU A 12 -5.27 -32.28 1.64
N CYS A 13 -6.29 -33.01 2.09
CA CYS A 13 -6.89 -34.13 1.35
C CYS A 13 -8.39 -33.92 1.20
N VAL A 14 -8.88 -33.88 -0.03
CA VAL A 14 -10.30 -33.71 -0.35
C VAL A 14 -10.83 -34.98 -1.01
N ASN A 15 -11.79 -35.64 -0.35
CA ASN A 15 -12.50 -36.79 -0.89
C ASN A 15 -13.51 -36.37 -1.96
N ALA A 16 -13.62 -37.16 -3.01
CA ALA A 16 -14.68 -37.11 -4.02
C ALA A 16 -15.37 -38.48 -4.12
N MET A 17 -16.43 -38.60 -4.93
CA MET A 17 -17.13 -39.87 -5.09
C MET A 17 -16.28 -40.91 -5.83
N GLY A 18 -15.61 -41.77 -5.06
CA GLY A 18 -14.75 -42.85 -5.59
C GLY A 18 -13.31 -42.44 -5.89
N SER A 19 -12.87 -41.28 -5.40
CA SER A 19 -11.49 -40.78 -5.56
C SER A 19 -11.16 -39.77 -4.45
N TYR A 20 -9.89 -39.33 -4.40
CA TYR A 20 -9.44 -38.23 -3.56
C TYR A 20 -8.49 -37.33 -4.35
N SER A 21 -8.20 -36.14 -3.80
CA SER A 21 -7.21 -35.20 -4.33
C SER A 21 -6.37 -34.63 -3.19
N CYS A 22 -5.07 -34.48 -3.44
CA CYS A 22 -4.12 -33.89 -2.49
C CYS A 22 -3.81 -32.45 -2.90
N HIS A 23 -3.76 -31.55 -1.92
CA HIS A 23 -3.50 -30.11 -2.13
C HIS A 23 -2.38 -29.68 -1.19
N CYS A 24 -1.43 -28.88 -1.69
CA CYS A 24 -0.33 -28.33 -0.91
C CYS A 24 -0.52 -26.82 -0.79
N ASP A 25 -0.41 -26.29 0.43
CA ASP A 25 -0.63 -24.86 0.64
C ASP A 25 0.58 -24.04 0.15
N GLY A 26 0.43 -23.44 -1.02
CA GLY A 26 1.41 -22.57 -1.64
C GLY A 26 1.75 -21.32 -0.83
N ARG A 27 0.88 -20.85 0.07
CA ARG A 27 1.21 -19.72 0.97
C ARG A 27 2.39 -20.02 1.88
N ARG A 28 2.68 -21.32 2.07
CA ARG A 28 3.82 -21.83 2.83
C ARG A 28 5.04 -22.16 1.95
N GLY A 29 5.02 -21.75 0.68
CA GLY A 29 6.09 -22.02 -0.28
C GLY A 29 6.09 -23.45 -0.84
N LEU A 30 4.95 -24.16 -0.78
CA LEU A 30 4.84 -25.57 -1.19
C LEU A 30 4.04 -25.75 -2.48
N ARG A 31 4.33 -26.81 -3.24
CA ARG A 31 3.52 -27.28 -4.36
C ARG A 31 3.35 -28.80 -4.30
N LEU A 32 2.35 -29.31 -5.01
CA LEU A 32 2.16 -30.75 -5.19
C LEU A 32 3.28 -31.31 -6.07
N ALA A 33 3.82 -32.47 -5.66
CA ALA A 33 4.88 -33.17 -6.40
C ALA A 33 4.33 -33.98 -7.58
N GLU A 34 5.24 -34.48 -8.44
CA GLU A 34 4.87 -35.33 -9.59
C GLU A 34 4.06 -36.59 -9.20
N ASP A 35 4.26 -37.10 -7.98
CA ASP A 35 3.53 -38.26 -7.44
C ASP A 35 2.05 -37.98 -7.07
N GLN A 36 1.60 -36.72 -7.20
CA GLN A 36 0.24 -36.25 -6.87
C GLN A 36 -0.19 -36.46 -5.40
N SER A 37 0.75 -36.64 -4.48
CA SER A 37 0.49 -36.97 -3.07
C SER A 37 1.37 -36.22 -2.07
N SER A 38 2.65 -36.03 -2.38
CA SER A 38 3.61 -35.34 -1.52
C SER A 38 3.72 -33.85 -1.86
N CYS A 39 4.19 -33.06 -0.89
CA CYS A 39 4.44 -31.63 -1.06
C CYS A 39 5.94 -31.37 -1.12
N GLU A 40 6.36 -30.59 -2.11
CA GLU A 40 7.74 -30.12 -2.29
C GLU A 40 7.80 -28.59 -2.32
N GLU A 41 8.99 -28.01 -2.11
CA GLU A 41 9.17 -26.56 -2.16
C GLU A 41 8.97 -26.01 -3.58
N VAL A 42 8.43 -24.79 -3.70
CA VAL A 42 8.33 -24.08 -4.98
C VAL A 42 9.73 -23.64 -5.43
N PRO A 43 10.24 -24.10 -6.59
CA PRO A 43 11.55 -23.71 -7.10
C PRO A 43 11.71 -22.20 -7.29
N VAL A 44 12.88 -21.67 -6.91
CA VAL A 44 13.37 -20.36 -7.34
C VAL A 44 14.17 -20.56 -8.61
N CYS A 45 13.57 -20.26 -9.77
CA CYS A 45 14.16 -20.48 -11.08
C CYS A 45 14.98 -19.28 -11.60
N VAL A 46 14.77 -18.07 -11.05
CA VAL A 46 15.62 -16.89 -11.32
C VAL A 46 16.01 -16.25 -10.00
N GLN A 47 17.30 -16.26 -9.66
CA GLN A 47 17.76 -15.53 -8.47
C GLN A 47 17.72 -14.02 -8.69
N LEU A 48 17.12 -13.31 -7.74
CA LEU A 48 17.12 -11.85 -7.68
C LEU A 48 18.29 -11.36 -6.83
N TYR A 49 18.85 -10.20 -7.18
CA TYR A 49 19.92 -9.56 -6.42
C TYR A 49 19.33 -8.74 -5.26
N ASP A 50 18.70 -9.42 -4.30
CA ASP A 50 18.00 -8.85 -3.13
C ASP A 50 18.94 -8.36 -2.01
N TYR A 51 20.25 -8.35 -2.26
CA TYR A 51 21.28 -7.86 -1.34
C TYR A 51 21.00 -6.44 -0.85
N LYS A 52 20.92 -6.28 0.48
CA LYS A 52 20.71 -5.00 1.15
C LYS A 52 21.99 -4.45 1.78
N HIS A 53 22.03 -3.14 2.04
CA HIS A 53 23.21 -2.48 2.63
C HIS A 53 22.90 -1.71 3.92
N ALA A 54 23.61 -2.04 5.00
CA ALA A 54 23.41 -1.51 6.36
C ALA A 54 23.86 -0.04 6.60
N GLU A 55 24.11 0.70 5.52
CA GLU A 55 24.39 2.15 5.52
C GLU A 55 23.49 2.91 4.53
N MET A 56 22.49 2.23 3.96
CA MET A 56 21.52 2.80 3.02
C MET A 56 20.13 2.71 3.64
N LEU A 57 19.58 3.86 4.03
CA LEU A 57 18.30 3.96 4.72
C LEU A 57 17.14 3.85 3.73
N TYR A 58 16.29 2.83 3.93
CA TYR A 58 15.04 2.67 3.23
C TYR A 58 13.98 3.63 3.80
N LEU A 59 13.36 4.42 2.92
CA LEU A 59 12.38 5.44 3.28
C LEU A 59 10.95 4.87 3.37
N GLY A 60 10.63 3.80 2.64
CA GLY A 60 9.30 3.18 2.62
C GLY A 60 9.03 2.21 3.79
N GLU A 61 9.89 2.15 4.82
CA GLU A 61 9.80 1.16 5.89
C GLU A 61 8.52 1.28 6.76
N GLN A 62 7.85 2.44 6.71
CA GLN A 62 6.63 2.72 7.45
C GLN A 62 5.49 3.12 6.48
N PHE A 63 4.62 2.17 6.14
CA PHE A 63 3.40 2.43 5.35
C PHE A 63 2.43 3.42 6.04
N THR A 64 2.61 3.63 7.35
CA THR A 64 1.86 4.63 8.13
C THR A 64 2.25 6.08 7.81
N GLY A 65 3.20 6.37 6.90
CA GLY A 65 3.58 7.74 6.53
C GLY A 65 4.25 8.56 7.66
N GLY A 66 4.47 7.93 8.82
CA GLY A 66 5.19 8.47 9.94
C GLY A 66 6.71 8.40 9.72
N PRO A 67 7.48 9.23 10.43
CA PRO A 67 8.91 9.38 10.22
C PRO A 67 9.70 8.11 10.55
N VAL A 68 10.47 7.61 9.58
CA VAL A 68 11.36 6.44 9.76
C VAL A 68 12.51 6.74 10.74
N ILE A 69 12.99 8.00 10.77
CA ILE A 69 13.99 8.49 11.74
C ILE A 69 13.57 9.86 12.27
N TYR A 70 13.75 10.06 13.58
CA TYR A 70 13.59 11.33 14.27
C TYR A 70 14.90 11.74 14.96
N LEU A 71 15.38 12.96 14.68
CA LEU A 71 16.59 13.54 15.26
C LEU A 71 16.25 14.87 15.95
N ARG A 72 16.94 15.17 17.06
CA ARG A 72 16.84 16.47 17.74
C ARG A 72 18.23 17.05 17.96
N PHE A 73 18.46 18.21 17.37
CA PHE A 73 19.70 18.97 17.48
C PHE A 73 19.54 20.15 18.45
N ARG A 74 20.64 20.51 19.13
CA ARG A 74 20.74 21.69 19.97
C ARG A 74 22.06 22.42 19.70
N LEU A 75 21.99 23.46 18.89
CA LEU A 75 23.12 24.05 18.18
C LEU A 75 23.33 25.53 18.59
N PRO A 76 24.47 26.15 18.24
CA PRO A 76 24.66 27.59 18.40
C PRO A 76 23.57 28.41 17.69
N GLU A 77 23.23 29.58 18.24
CA GLU A 77 22.13 30.45 17.80
C GLU A 77 22.15 30.82 16.31
N ASN A 78 23.34 31.03 15.73
CA ASN A 78 23.52 31.45 14.34
C ASN A 78 23.70 30.27 13.36
N THR A 79 23.33 29.05 13.74
CA THR A 79 23.50 27.88 12.88
C THR A 79 22.46 27.89 11.75
N LYS A 80 22.94 27.88 10.51
CA LYS A 80 22.10 27.81 9.30
C LYS A 80 21.68 26.36 9.01
N PHE A 81 20.48 26.18 8.47
CA PHE A 81 20.03 24.87 7.98
C PHE A 81 20.91 24.42 6.80
N ALA A 82 21.37 23.18 6.89
CA ALA A 82 22.12 22.51 5.85
C ALA A 82 21.75 21.02 5.84
N ALA A 83 21.52 20.46 4.67
CA ALA A 83 21.30 19.04 4.46
C ALA A 83 21.96 18.61 3.15
N GLU A 84 22.87 17.65 3.20
CA GLU A 84 23.46 17.01 2.02
C GLU A 84 23.33 15.49 2.16
N PHE A 85 22.94 14.80 1.09
CA PHE A 85 22.86 13.33 1.04
C PHE A 85 22.74 12.81 -0.40
N ASP A 86 23.13 11.55 -0.59
CA ASP A 86 22.82 10.79 -1.80
C ASP A 86 21.38 10.27 -1.71
N PHE A 87 20.59 10.41 -2.78
CA PHE A 87 19.20 9.95 -2.86
C PHE A 87 18.92 9.19 -4.18
N ARG A 88 18.04 8.19 -4.13
CA ARG A 88 17.58 7.39 -5.28
C ARG A 88 16.14 6.91 -5.07
N THR A 89 15.31 6.96 -6.12
CA THR A 89 13.95 6.37 -6.14
C THR A 89 13.44 6.16 -7.58
N PHE A 90 12.33 5.45 -7.75
CA PHE A 90 11.45 5.50 -8.94
C PHE A 90 10.09 6.18 -8.67
N ASP A 91 9.78 6.43 -7.41
CA ASP A 91 8.54 7.03 -6.90
C ASP A 91 8.39 8.49 -7.36
N PRO A 92 7.24 8.89 -7.93
CA PRO A 92 7.01 10.27 -8.36
C PRO A 92 6.66 11.25 -7.22
N GLU A 93 6.21 10.81 -6.04
CA GLU A 93 5.82 11.69 -4.93
C GLU A 93 6.38 11.18 -3.59
N GLY A 94 6.55 12.06 -2.60
CA GLY A 94 6.97 11.62 -1.27
C GLY A 94 7.69 12.69 -0.44
N VAL A 95 7.78 12.49 0.87
CA VAL A 95 8.54 13.39 1.76
C VAL A 95 9.91 12.78 2.04
N ILE A 96 10.98 13.48 1.69
CA ILE A 96 12.36 13.06 1.99
C ILE A 96 12.73 13.48 3.42
N LEU A 97 12.49 14.75 3.75
CA LEU A 97 12.89 15.37 5.02
C LEU A 97 11.93 16.49 5.43
N TYR A 98 11.54 16.50 6.70
CA TYR A 98 10.85 17.62 7.35
C TYR A 98 11.66 18.08 8.56
N ALA A 99 11.79 19.39 8.78
CA ALA A 99 12.52 19.96 9.90
C ALA A 99 11.76 21.15 10.52
N GLU A 100 11.67 21.19 11.85
CA GLU A 100 11.05 22.30 12.60
C GLU A 100 11.95 22.80 13.74
N SER A 101 11.94 24.12 13.99
CA SER A 101 12.36 24.69 15.27
C SER A 101 11.16 25.13 16.12
N SER A 102 10.06 25.53 15.48
CA SER A 102 8.79 25.90 16.11
C SER A 102 7.62 25.61 15.16
N GLN A 103 6.37 25.76 15.63
CA GLN A 103 5.17 25.60 14.79
C GLN A 103 5.09 26.63 13.64
N ASP A 104 5.81 27.75 13.76
CA ASP A 104 5.88 28.83 12.78
C ASP A 104 7.25 28.92 12.08
N SER A 105 8.09 27.89 12.22
CA SER A 105 9.44 27.86 11.66
C SER A 105 9.83 26.44 11.28
N TRP A 106 9.49 26.05 10.04
CA TRP A 106 9.66 24.71 9.51
C TRP A 106 10.03 24.70 8.02
N PHE A 107 10.65 23.62 7.59
CA PHE A 107 11.12 23.36 6.23
C PHE A 107 10.79 21.91 5.84
N MET A 108 10.36 21.69 4.61
CA MET A 108 10.06 20.37 4.03
C MET A 108 10.71 20.25 2.65
N LEU A 109 11.32 19.10 2.40
CA LEU A 109 11.88 18.67 1.14
C LEU A 109 11.24 17.34 0.74
N GLY A 110 10.69 17.28 -0.47
CA GLY A 110 10.02 16.11 -1.00
C GLY A 110 10.11 16.03 -2.53
N LEU A 111 9.39 15.08 -3.10
CA LEU A 111 9.18 14.91 -4.53
C LEU A 111 7.74 15.17 -4.91
N ARG A 112 7.55 15.69 -6.12
CA ARG A 112 6.26 15.69 -6.81
C ARG A 112 6.47 15.62 -8.32
N GLU A 113 5.72 14.73 -9.00
CA GLU A 113 5.93 14.43 -10.42
C GLU A 113 7.41 14.11 -10.74
N GLY A 114 8.09 13.45 -9.79
CA GLY A 114 9.51 13.09 -9.85
C GLY A 114 10.50 14.23 -9.61
N ARG A 115 10.03 15.48 -9.40
CA ARG A 115 10.88 16.68 -9.23
C ARG A 115 10.94 17.09 -7.76
N ILE A 116 12.03 17.76 -7.36
CA ILE A 116 12.15 18.30 -6.01
C ILE A 116 11.08 19.38 -5.77
N GLU A 117 10.35 19.24 -4.67
CA GLU A 117 9.46 20.25 -4.10
C GLU A 117 10.00 20.66 -2.72
N VAL A 118 10.20 21.98 -2.53
CA VAL A 118 10.48 22.58 -1.22
C VAL A 118 9.26 23.35 -0.76
N GLN A 119 8.91 23.17 0.52
CA GLN A 119 7.92 23.99 1.20
C GLN A 119 8.53 24.49 2.51
N PHE A 120 8.31 25.75 2.86
CA PHE A 120 8.76 26.26 4.16
C PHE A 120 7.88 27.38 4.70
N LYS A 121 7.95 27.53 6.02
CA LYS A 121 7.37 28.63 6.79
C LYS A 121 8.46 29.20 7.71
N ASN A 122 8.62 30.52 7.72
CA ASN A 122 9.31 31.24 8.78
C ASN A 122 8.43 32.41 9.25
N GLN A 123 8.97 33.28 10.12
CA GLN A 123 8.21 34.39 10.71
C GLN A 123 7.60 35.38 9.68
N HIS A 124 8.19 35.45 8.48
CA HIS A 124 7.86 36.48 7.48
C HIS A 124 7.35 35.91 6.15
N SER A 125 7.53 34.63 5.88
CA SER A 125 7.22 34.05 4.58
C SER A 125 6.77 32.59 4.65
N LEU A 126 5.89 32.26 3.73
CA LEU A 126 5.32 30.93 3.52
C LEU A 126 5.40 30.66 2.01
N LYS A 127 6.21 29.68 1.58
CA LYS A 127 6.49 29.46 0.15
C LYS A 127 6.54 27.98 -0.20
N VAL A 128 6.02 27.68 -1.39
CA VAL A 128 6.20 26.41 -2.11
C VAL A 128 7.04 26.70 -3.35
N THR A 129 8.01 25.86 -3.68
CA THR A 129 8.75 25.95 -4.94
C THR A 129 9.14 24.55 -5.37
N SER A 130 8.71 24.16 -6.57
CA SER A 130 9.06 22.88 -7.20
C SER A 130 9.92 23.16 -8.42
N GLY A 131 10.98 22.39 -8.64
CA GLY A 131 11.99 22.73 -9.65
C GLY A 131 13.00 21.63 -9.94
N GLY A 132 13.89 21.93 -10.89
CA GLY A 132 14.87 20.97 -11.41
C GLY A 132 14.27 19.97 -12.41
N LYS A 133 15.10 19.00 -12.79
CA LYS A 133 14.71 17.85 -13.61
C LYS A 133 14.03 16.80 -12.72
N ALA A 134 13.31 15.86 -13.32
CA ALA A 134 12.85 14.69 -12.59
C ALA A 134 14.07 13.81 -12.21
N ILE A 135 14.07 13.26 -11.00
CA ILE A 135 15.17 12.43 -10.44
C ILE A 135 14.69 11.06 -9.95
N ASN A 136 13.44 10.69 -10.27
CA ASN A 136 12.88 9.36 -9.99
C ASN A 136 13.24 8.35 -11.10
N ASP A 137 14.53 8.34 -11.47
CA ASP A 137 15.12 7.55 -12.56
C ASP A 137 15.88 6.30 -12.08
N GLY A 138 15.83 6.00 -10.77
CA GLY A 138 16.56 4.90 -10.16
C GLY A 138 18.08 5.10 -10.12
N GLN A 139 18.59 6.31 -10.37
CA GLN A 139 20.01 6.64 -10.20
C GLN A 139 20.25 7.38 -8.88
N TRP A 140 21.51 7.39 -8.43
CA TRP A 140 21.93 8.15 -7.26
C TRP A 140 22.21 9.60 -7.64
N HIS A 141 21.49 10.53 -7.01
CA HIS A 141 21.68 11.97 -7.14
C HIS A 141 22.13 12.55 -5.81
N VAL A 142 23.16 13.42 -5.83
CA VAL A 142 23.57 14.15 -4.62
C VAL A 142 22.64 15.35 -4.47
N ILE A 143 21.80 15.36 -3.43
CA ILE A 143 20.94 16.50 -3.10
C ILE A 143 21.63 17.31 -2.02
N SER A 144 21.78 18.62 -2.23
CA SER A 144 22.19 19.56 -1.18
C SER A 144 21.17 20.69 -1.03
N VAL A 145 20.88 21.06 0.22
CA VAL A 145 20.09 22.24 0.58
C VAL A 145 20.91 23.09 1.54
N ASP A 146 21.12 24.35 1.18
CA ASP A 146 21.88 25.32 1.95
C ASP A 146 21.04 26.58 2.23
N GLU A 147 20.88 26.92 3.50
CA GLU A 147 20.33 28.22 3.91
C GLU A 147 21.42 29.30 3.86
N LEU A 148 21.27 30.24 2.93
CA LEU A 148 22.12 31.43 2.76
C LEU A 148 21.55 32.62 3.55
N GLU A 149 22.14 33.80 3.43
CA GLU A 149 21.70 35.01 4.16
C GLU A 149 20.24 35.42 3.85
N SER A 150 19.83 35.32 2.59
CA SER A 150 18.53 35.79 2.08
C SER A 150 17.84 34.82 1.10
N SER A 151 18.34 33.58 1.00
CA SER A 151 17.80 32.56 0.10
C SER A 151 18.14 31.15 0.53
N ILE A 152 17.38 30.18 0.05
CA ILE A 152 17.63 28.74 0.18
C ILE A 152 18.13 28.26 -1.17
N SER A 153 19.34 27.73 -1.24
CA SER A 153 19.89 27.11 -2.45
C SER A 153 19.63 25.61 -2.40
N VAL A 154 19.01 25.07 -3.46
CA VAL A 154 18.88 23.62 -3.65
C VAL A 154 19.72 23.23 -4.86
N LYS A 155 20.57 22.21 -4.68
CA LYS A 155 21.44 21.70 -5.73
C LYS A 155 21.21 20.20 -5.95
N ILE A 156 21.37 19.79 -7.20
CA ILE A 156 21.39 18.38 -7.62
C ILE A 156 22.74 18.16 -8.29
N SER A 157 23.55 17.23 -7.76
CA SER A 157 24.90 16.93 -8.27
C SER A 157 25.78 18.18 -8.45
N LYS A 158 25.70 19.10 -7.49
CA LYS A 158 26.35 20.44 -7.43
C LYS A 158 25.79 21.51 -8.38
N GLU A 159 24.88 21.17 -9.31
CA GLU A 159 24.15 22.14 -10.14
C GLU A 159 23.04 22.79 -9.31
N ALA A 160 23.03 24.12 -9.16
CA ALA A 160 21.98 24.83 -8.43
C ALA A 160 20.68 24.85 -9.25
N VAL A 161 19.68 24.08 -8.83
CA VAL A 161 18.40 23.91 -9.53
C VAL A 161 17.30 24.84 -9.02
N MET A 162 17.44 25.35 -7.79
CA MET A 162 16.55 26.36 -7.21
C MET A 162 17.33 27.36 -6.34
N SER A 163 16.88 28.61 -6.36
CA SER A 163 17.25 29.65 -5.40
C SER A 163 15.97 30.31 -4.93
N ILE A 164 15.57 30.02 -3.69
CA ILE A 164 14.27 30.39 -3.13
C ILE A 164 14.50 31.54 -2.16
N ASN A 165 14.05 32.76 -2.49
CA ASN A 165 14.20 33.91 -1.60
C ASN A 165 13.57 33.62 -0.23
N SER A 166 14.35 33.77 0.84
CA SER A 166 13.92 33.70 2.24
C SER A 166 14.42 34.97 2.93
N PRO A 167 13.55 35.95 3.24
CA PRO A 167 13.98 37.26 3.72
C PRO A 167 14.63 37.23 5.12
N GLU A 168 14.47 36.13 5.86
CA GLU A 168 15.08 35.87 7.15
C GLU A 168 15.49 34.39 7.25
N SER A 169 16.07 34.01 8.40
CA SER A 169 16.41 32.62 8.69
C SER A 169 15.21 31.68 8.58
N LEU A 170 15.47 30.42 8.22
CA LEU A 170 14.45 29.37 8.22
C LEU A 170 13.93 29.06 9.62
N PHE A 171 14.84 29.07 10.61
CA PHE A 171 14.57 28.63 11.96
C PHE A 171 14.82 29.72 13.01
N THR A 172 14.17 29.52 14.16
CA THR A 172 14.12 30.45 15.29
C THR A 172 14.86 29.88 16.50
N SER A 173 15.82 30.64 17.02
CA SER A 173 16.57 30.31 18.23
C SER A 173 15.82 30.72 19.49
N VAL A 174 15.98 29.96 20.57
CA VAL A 174 15.35 30.20 21.88
C VAL A 174 16.41 30.07 22.96
N ASN A 175 16.51 31.07 23.85
CA ASN A 175 17.50 31.13 24.93
C ASN A 175 18.97 31.01 24.43
N GLY A 176 19.31 31.69 23.32
CA GLY A 176 20.65 31.71 22.75
C GLY A 176 21.11 30.37 22.14
N LYS A 177 20.16 29.48 21.80
CA LYS A 177 20.43 28.20 21.13
C LYS A 177 19.37 27.90 20.09
N LEU A 178 19.79 27.28 19.00
CA LEU A 178 18.88 26.73 18.01
C LEU A 178 18.50 25.30 18.42
N GLU A 179 17.22 25.05 18.68
CA GLU A 179 16.71 23.69 18.83
C GLU A 179 15.94 23.32 17.56
N THR A 180 16.37 22.24 16.90
CA THR A 180 15.80 21.77 15.63
C THR A 180 15.45 20.29 15.74
N LYS A 181 14.26 19.93 15.30
CA LYS A 181 13.84 18.55 15.10
C LYS A 181 13.88 18.25 13.61
N VAL A 182 14.39 17.07 13.24
CA VAL A 182 14.41 16.59 11.86
C VAL A 182 13.73 15.22 11.81
N TYR A 183 12.89 15.05 10.82
CA TYR A 183 12.08 13.88 10.54
C TYR A 183 12.42 13.41 9.13
N ILE A 184 12.84 12.16 8.98
CA ILE A 184 13.22 11.57 7.69
C ILE A 184 12.11 10.62 7.25
N ALA A 185 11.74 10.67 5.96
CA ALA A 185 10.69 9.85 5.37
C ALA A 185 9.38 9.86 6.15
N GLY A 186 8.74 11.04 6.19
CA GLY A 186 7.46 11.23 6.86
C GLY A 186 7.28 12.62 7.43
N LEU A 187 6.07 12.88 7.94
CA LEU A 187 5.69 14.13 8.59
C LEU A 187 5.40 13.91 10.09
N PRO A 188 5.61 14.90 10.97
CA PRO A 188 5.15 14.81 12.35
C PRO A 188 3.61 14.73 12.40
N ASN A 189 3.05 14.08 13.44
CA ASN A 189 1.60 13.92 13.69
C ASN A 189 0.89 15.25 14.02
N ARG A 190 0.88 16.20 13.07
CA ARG A 190 0.21 17.50 13.14
C ARG A 190 -0.50 17.74 11.80
N THR A 191 -1.80 18.03 11.89
CA THR A 191 -2.76 17.98 10.77
C THR A 191 -2.55 19.00 9.64
N ASP A 192 -1.65 19.97 9.82
CA ASP A 192 -1.48 21.13 8.94
C ASP A 192 0.00 21.51 8.79
N SER A 193 0.89 20.51 8.69
CA SER A 193 2.35 20.72 8.75
C SER A 193 2.99 21.27 7.47
N VAL A 194 2.29 21.24 6.33
CA VAL A 194 2.78 21.68 5.00
C VAL A 194 1.76 22.55 4.26
N ILE A 195 2.20 23.36 3.29
CA ILE A 195 1.35 24.35 2.59
C ILE A 195 0.50 23.68 1.51
N LYS A 196 1.14 22.85 0.69
CA LYS A 196 0.52 22.04 -0.34
C LYS A 196 0.61 20.58 0.14
N PRO A 197 -0.53 19.92 0.41
CA PRO A 197 -0.55 18.53 0.83
C PRO A 197 0.21 17.60 -0.14
N ILE A 198 0.76 16.53 0.40
CA ILE A 198 1.67 15.60 -0.29
C ILE A 198 1.47 14.21 0.32
N ASN A 199 1.55 13.14 -0.47
CA ASN A 199 1.73 11.79 0.08
C ASN A 199 3.10 11.76 0.80
N PRO A 200 3.18 11.46 2.11
CA PRO A 200 4.44 11.40 2.83
C PRO A 200 5.24 10.10 2.59
N ARG A 201 4.60 9.02 2.16
CA ARG A 201 5.29 7.77 1.80
C ARG A 201 6.20 8.01 0.60
N LEU A 202 7.29 7.26 0.55
CA LEU A 202 8.32 7.39 -0.46
C LEU A 202 9.10 6.08 -0.57
N ASP A 203 8.96 5.36 -1.68
CA ASP A 203 9.81 4.20 -2.01
C ASP A 203 11.20 4.66 -2.44
N GLY A 204 11.93 5.26 -1.50
CA GLY A 204 13.22 5.91 -1.71
C GLY A 204 14.33 5.32 -0.86
N CYS A 205 15.55 5.70 -1.22
CA CYS A 205 16.75 5.31 -0.50
C CYS A 205 17.68 6.52 -0.30
N ILE A 206 18.24 6.66 0.92
CA ILE A 206 19.24 7.69 1.26
C ILE A 206 20.52 7.05 1.79
N ARG A 207 21.68 7.62 1.45
CA ARG A 207 22.97 7.32 2.11
C ARG A 207 23.85 8.59 2.22
N GLY A 208 24.97 8.47 2.92
CA GLY A 208 26.03 9.49 2.89
C GLY A 208 25.61 10.86 3.44
N TRP A 209 24.68 10.91 4.40
CA TRP A 209 24.11 12.16 4.87
C TRP A 209 25.03 13.00 5.76
N ASN A 210 24.82 14.32 5.67
CA ASN A 210 25.28 15.31 6.61
C ASN A 210 24.14 16.30 6.89
N LEU A 211 23.58 16.25 8.09
CA LEU A 211 22.47 17.10 8.51
C LEU A 211 22.95 18.12 9.54
N MET A 212 22.54 19.38 9.40
CA MET A 212 22.91 20.51 10.28
C MET A 212 24.44 20.67 10.49
N ASN A 213 25.25 20.20 9.55
CA ASN A 213 26.71 20.10 9.66
C ASN A 213 27.20 19.28 10.88
N GLN A 214 26.42 18.29 11.32
CA GLN A 214 26.76 17.38 12.45
C GLN A 214 27.26 16.00 11.99
N GLY A 215 27.40 15.78 10.68
CA GLY A 215 27.77 14.48 10.10
C GLY A 215 26.67 13.42 10.26
N ALA A 216 27.08 12.15 10.39
CA ALA A 216 26.19 10.99 10.46
C ALA A 216 25.90 10.48 11.89
N SER A 217 26.34 11.21 12.92
CA SER A 217 26.35 10.80 14.33
C SER A 217 24.98 10.35 14.84
N GLY A 218 24.88 9.10 15.34
CA GLY A 218 23.67 8.55 15.95
C GLY A 218 22.62 8.02 14.97
N VAL A 219 22.80 8.22 13.66
CA VAL A 219 21.84 7.77 12.63
C VAL A 219 22.25 6.39 12.08
N LYS A 220 23.56 6.11 12.00
CA LYS A 220 24.09 4.83 11.51
C LYS A 220 23.62 3.66 12.37
N GLU A 221 23.62 3.85 13.68
CA GLU A 221 23.15 2.89 14.68
C GLU A 221 21.65 2.55 14.48
N VAL A 222 20.84 3.54 14.07
CA VAL A 222 19.38 3.37 13.83
C VAL A 222 19.10 2.58 12.55
N ILE A 223 19.93 2.70 11.50
CA ILE A 223 19.83 1.82 10.32
C ILE A 223 20.13 0.39 10.75
N GLN A 224 21.27 0.21 11.43
CA GLN A 224 21.87 -1.10 11.71
C GLN A 224 21.09 -1.92 12.74
N GLU A 225 20.13 -1.31 13.44
CA GLU A 225 19.20 -2.00 14.35
C GLU A 225 18.29 -2.99 13.62
N LYS A 226 17.88 -2.70 12.37
CA LYS A 226 16.87 -3.49 11.64
C LYS A 226 17.14 -3.58 10.15
N GLU A 227 17.21 -4.80 9.64
CA GLU A 227 17.33 -5.09 8.20
C GLU A 227 16.13 -4.60 7.36
N SER A 228 14.96 -4.39 7.98
CA SER A 228 13.82 -3.71 7.31
C SER A 228 14.15 -2.29 6.85
N LYS A 229 15.10 -1.62 7.51
CA LYS A 229 15.55 -0.25 7.18
C LYS A 229 16.67 -0.22 6.14
N HIS A 230 17.15 -1.36 5.65
CA HIS A 230 18.22 -1.41 4.65
C HIS A 230 17.64 -1.41 3.23
N CYS A 231 18.13 -0.51 2.36
CA CYS A 231 17.79 -0.57 0.94
C CYS A 231 18.48 -1.73 0.21
N PHE A 232 17.86 -2.20 -0.87
CA PHE A 232 18.53 -2.99 -1.91
C PHE A 232 19.68 -2.23 -2.57
N LEU A 233 20.79 -2.92 -2.83
CA LEU A 233 21.94 -2.38 -3.58
C LEU A 233 21.53 -2.06 -5.03
N HIS A 234 20.93 -3.05 -5.69
CA HIS A 234 20.44 -2.98 -7.05
C HIS A 234 18.93 -2.72 -7.02
N VAL A 235 18.46 -1.78 -7.84
CA VAL A 235 17.04 -1.47 -8.01
C VAL A 235 16.74 -1.28 -9.49
N GLU A 236 15.54 -1.67 -9.88
CA GLU A 236 15.00 -1.53 -11.22
C GLU A 236 13.55 -1.06 -11.08
N ARG A 237 12.98 -0.47 -12.13
CA ARG A 237 11.58 -0.02 -12.09
C ARG A 237 10.66 -1.23 -11.93
N GLY A 238 9.65 -1.09 -11.06
CA GLY A 238 8.51 -2.00 -10.89
C GLY A 238 8.23 -2.35 -9.43
N THR A 239 7.09 -2.97 -9.14
CA THR A 239 6.76 -3.43 -7.77
C THR A 239 7.38 -4.80 -7.51
N TYR A 240 8.07 -4.98 -6.37
CA TYR A 240 8.65 -6.26 -5.97
C TYR A 240 7.77 -6.97 -4.95
N PHE A 241 7.31 -8.19 -5.29
CA PHE A 241 6.60 -9.08 -4.38
C PHE A 241 7.57 -10.12 -3.84
N THR A 242 7.65 -10.21 -2.51
CA THR A 242 8.61 -11.05 -1.78
C THR A 242 8.18 -12.51 -1.62
N GLY A 243 7.03 -12.92 -2.16
CA GLY A 243 6.47 -14.25 -1.92
C GLY A 243 5.90 -14.47 -0.50
N ALA A 244 5.64 -13.40 0.25
CA ALA A 244 5.18 -13.45 1.64
C ALA A 244 3.85 -12.72 1.91
N GLY A 245 3.13 -12.30 0.87
CA GLY A 245 1.88 -11.54 1.01
C GLY A 245 1.28 -11.13 -0.33
N LEU A 246 0.17 -10.40 -0.26
CA LEU A 246 -0.62 -9.93 -1.39
C LEU A 246 -1.02 -8.46 -1.23
N ALA A 247 -1.45 -7.83 -2.32
CA ALA A 247 -2.17 -6.57 -2.29
C ALA A 247 -3.64 -6.77 -2.69
N HIS A 248 -4.54 -6.01 -2.07
CA HIS A 248 -5.99 -6.16 -2.21
C HIS A 248 -6.64 -4.84 -2.62
N PHE A 249 -7.46 -4.87 -3.67
CA PHE A 249 -8.21 -3.76 -4.25
C PHE A 249 -9.69 -4.16 -4.41
N ASN A 250 -10.56 -3.28 -4.95
CA ASN A 250 -11.96 -3.64 -5.16
C ASN A 250 -12.15 -4.63 -6.32
N ILE A 251 -12.39 -4.34 -7.60
CA ILE A 251 -12.42 -3.13 -8.42
C ILE A 251 -13.76 -3.11 -9.17
N ASP A 252 -14.29 -1.93 -9.53
CA ASP A 252 -15.46 -1.89 -10.41
C ASP A 252 -15.06 -2.28 -11.86
N TYR A 253 -15.54 -3.45 -12.27
CA TYR A 253 -15.37 -4.00 -13.62
C TYR A 253 -16.57 -3.73 -14.54
N SER A 254 -17.59 -3.00 -14.08
CA SER A 254 -18.78 -2.72 -14.88
C SER A 254 -18.49 -1.82 -16.09
N GLU A 255 -19.05 -2.19 -17.25
CA GLU A 255 -18.87 -1.48 -18.50
C GLU A 255 -20.17 -1.53 -19.32
N SER A 256 -20.82 -0.37 -19.50
CA SER A 256 -21.98 -0.20 -20.40
C SER A 256 -23.15 -1.20 -20.21
N GLY A 257 -23.43 -1.59 -18.96
CA GLY A 257 -24.48 -2.58 -18.63
C GLY A 257 -24.04 -4.05 -18.73
N SER A 258 -22.74 -4.26 -18.92
CA SER A 258 -22.00 -5.53 -18.82
C SER A 258 -20.87 -5.36 -17.80
N TRP A 259 -19.94 -6.30 -17.75
CA TRP A 259 -18.62 -6.13 -17.15
C TRP A 259 -17.51 -6.46 -18.16
N ARG A 260 -16.30 -5.96 -17.88
CA ARG A 260 -15.05 -6.26 -18.60
C ARG A 260 -13.87 -6.22 -17.64
N VAL A 261 -13.03 -7.26 -17.71
CA VAL A 261 -11.70 -7.28 -17.10
C VAL A 261 -10.68 -7.10 -18.22
N ASP A 262 -10.03 -5.94 -18.31
CA ASP A 262 -8.85 -5.68 -19.15
C ASP A 262 -7.62 -5.58 -18.26
N LEU A 263 -6.90 -6.68 -18.10
CA LEU A 263 -5.72 -6.82 -17.26
C LEU A 263 -4.47 -6.78 -18.13
N LYS A 264 -3.57 -5.83 -17.87
CA LYS A 264 -2.25 -5.76 -18.52
C LYS A 264 -1.17 -5.79 -17.45
N ILE A 265 -0.35 -6.84 -17.47
CA ILE A 265 0.72 -7.04 -16.49
C ILE A 265 2.08 -7.15 -17.17
N SER A 266 3.09 -6.52 -16.57
CA SER A 266 4.49 -6.76 -16.90
C SER A 266 5.10 -7.55 -15.76
N ILE A 267 5.57 -8.77 -16.05
CA ILE A 267 6.04 -9.73 -15.04
C ILE A 267 7.50 -10.11 -15.28
N ARG A 268 8.22 -10.30 -14.18
CA ARG A 268 9.48 -11.05 -14.14
C ARG A 268 9.48 -11.94 -12.89
N PRO A 269 9.00 -13.19 -13.03
CA PRO A 269 9.00 -14.17 -11.95
C PRO A 269 10.42 -14.48 -11.45
N SER A 270 10.52 -14.82 -10.17
CA SER A 270 11.71 -15.40 -9.55
C SER A 270 11.46 -16.84 -9.11
N SER A 271 10.24 -17.12 -8.64
CA SER A 271 9.76 -18.48 -8.34
C SER A 271 8.88 -19.03 -9.47
N SER A 272 8.92 -20.34 -9.68
CA SER A 272 8.22 -21.03 -10.77
C SER A 272 6.73 -21.27 -10.52
N THR A 273 6.19 -20.90 -9.35
CA THR A 273 4.75 -20.92 -9.05
C THR A 273 4.35 -19.67 -8.26
N GLY A 274 3.21 -19.06 -8.58
CA GLY A 274 2.63 -17.95 -7.81
C GLY A 274 1.44 -17.26 -8.48
N VAL A 275 0.47 -16.80 -7.68
CA VAL A 275 -0.72 -16.06 -8.15
C VAL A 275 -0.36 -14.63 -8.51
N LEU A 276 -0.53 -14.25 -9.79
CA LEU A 276 -0.30 -12.90 -10.28
C LEU A 276 -1.50 -11.99 -10.00
N PHE A 277 -2.69 -12.50 -10.33
CA PHE A 277 -3.98 -11.80 -10.24
C PHE A 277 -5.07 -12.81 -9.89
N ALA A 278 -6.01 -12.42 -9.04
CA ALA A 278 -7.20 -13.21 -8.76
C ALA A 278 -8.42 -12.31 -8.48
N LEU A 279 -9.58 -12.77 -8.92
CA LEU A 279 -10.87 -12.34 -8.40
C LEU A 279 -11.30 -13.31 -7.30
N VAL A 280 -11.78 -12.78 -6.19
CA VAL A 280 -12.17 -13.54 -4.99
C VAL A 280 -13.59 -13.18 -4.57
N VAL A 281 -14.41 -14.17 -4.26
CA VAL A 281 -15.79 -13.98 -3.75
C VAL A 281 -16.04 -14.95 -2.63
N ASN A 282 -16.21 -14.45 -1.40
CA ASN A 282 -16.25 -15.26 -0.19
C ASN A 282 -15.03 -16.20 -0.14
N ASP A 283 -15.24 -17.52 -0.15
CA ASP A 283 -14.18 -18.55 -0.09
C ASP A 283 -13.80 -19.13 -1.47
N THR A 284 -14.29 -18.54 -2.57
CA THR A 284 -14.05 -19.01 -3.95
C THR A 284 -13.17 -18.06 -4.76
N VAL A 285 -12.56 -18.60 -5.82
CA VAL A 285 -11.69 -17.87 -6.75
C VAL A 285 -12.25 -18.02 -8.18
N PRO A 286 -13.24 -17.21 -8.59
CA PRO A 286 -13.92 -17.37 -9.89
C PRO A 286 -13.01 -17.17 -11.10
N LEU A 287 -11.96 -16.35 -10.98
CA LEU A 287 -10.94 -16.11 -12.00
C LEU A 287 -9.58 -15.95 -11.32
N SER A 288 -8.55 -16.64 -11.80
CA SER A 288 -7.16 -16.31 -11.42
C SER A 288 -6.18 -16.54 -12.55
N VAL A 289 -5.06 -15.84 -12.47
CA VAL A 289 -3.90 -15.93 -13.37
C VAL A 289 -2.68 -16.22 -12.52
N ALA A 290 -1.96 -17.29 -12.85
CA ALA A 290 -0.81 -17.75 -12.08
C ALA A 290 0.34 -18.20 -12.98
N VAL A 291 1.55 -18.03 -12.46
CA VAL A 291 2.73 -18.78 -12.91
C VAL A 291 2.62 -20.18 -12.32
N VAL A 292 2.89 -21.22 -13.13
CA VAL A 292 2.80 -22.63 -12.73
C VAL A 292 4.04 -23.37 -13.18
N THR A 293 4.62 -24.14 -12.26
CA THR A 293 5.86 -24.91 -12.51
C THR A 293 5.64 -25.94 -13.62
N GLN A 294 6.54 -25.95 -14.60
CA GLN A 294 6.60 -26.97 -15.65
C GLN A 294 7.80 -27.92 -15.45
N GLY A 295 8.89 -27.40 -14.88
CA GLY A 295 10.09 -28.14 -14.50
C GLY A 295 10.95 -27.31 -13.54
N PRO A 296 12.15 -27.79 -13.16
CA PRO A 296 12.99 -27.11 -12.17
C PRO A 296 13.33 -25.65 -12.51
N ASP A 297 13.60 -25.39 -13.80
CA ASP A 297 13.99 -24.09 -14.35
C ASP A 297 12.96 -23.54 -15.37
N ASP A 298 11.74 -24.10 -15.39
CA ASP A 298 10.73 -23.81 -16.42
C ASP A 298 9.32 -23.66 -15.82
N ALA A 299 8.56 -22.70 -16.35
CA ALA A 299 7.22 -22.37 -15.88
C ALA A 299 6.40 -21.75 -17.01
N HIS A 300 5.11 -22.05 -17.02
CA HIS A 300 4.15 -21.47 -17.97
C HIS A 300 3.07 -20.67 -17.22
N LEU A 301 2.34 -19.84 -17.95
CA LEU A 301 1.25 -19.05 -17.39
C LEU A 301 -0.08 -19.76 -17.63
N GLN A 302 -0.90 -19.89 -16.59
CA GLN A 302 -2.24 -20.46 -16.67
C GLN A 302 -3.30 -19.45 -16.23
N VAL A 303 -4.48 -19.57 -16.84
CA VAL A 303 -5.72 -18.90 -16.41
C VAL A 303 -6.70 -19.96 -15.90
N PHE A 304 -7.24 -19.75 -14.71
CA PHE A 304 -8.18 -20.64 -14.05
C PHE A 304 -9.55 -19.97 -13.92
N LEU A 305 -10.62 -20.73 -14.18
CA LEU A 305 -12.01 -20.38 -13.86
C LEU A 305 -12.57 -21.42 -12.89
N ASP A 306 -13.05 -20.97 -11.72
CA ASP A 306 -13.47 -21.85 -10.61
C ASP A 306 -12.43 -22.95 -10.27
N GLY A 307 -11.13 -22.61 -10.31
CA GLY A 307 -10.03 -23.56 -10.13
C GLY A 307 -9.75 -24.51 -11.31
N VAL A 308 -10.53 -24.46 -12.40
CA VAL A 308 -10.28 -25.26 -13.62
C VAL A 308 -9.37 -24.48 -14.57
N SER A 309 -8.25 -25.05 -15.00
CA SER A 309 -7.37 -24.44 -16.00
C SER A 309 -8.07 -24.37 -17.36
N VAL A 310 -8.24 -23.17 -17.91
CA VAL A 310 -8.96 -22.92 -19.18
C VAL A 310 -8.06 -22.41 -20.31
N ALA A 311 -6.92 -21.83 -19.98
CA ALA A 311 -5.91 -21.39 -20.95
C ALA A 311 -4.51 -21.65 -20.38
N VAL A 312 -3.63 -22.19 -21.23
CA VAL A 312 -2.21 -22.43 -20.90
C VAL A 312 -1.34 -21.81 -21.99
N LEU A 313 -0.42 -20.93 -21.60
CA LEU A 313 0.52 -20.30 -22.52
C LEU A 313 1.85 -21.05 -22.48
N GLN A 314 1.96 -22.04 -23.36
CA GLN A 314 3.17 -22.86 -23.52
C GLN A 314 4.28 -22.07 -24.24
N SER A 315 5.53 -22.48 -24.03
CA SER A 315 6.73 -21.88 -24.65
C SER A 315 7.05 -20.43 -24.23
N LEU A 316 6.59 -20.00 -23.05
CA LEU A 316 7.01 -18.73 -22.44
C LEU A 316 8.29 -18.94 -21.62
N MET A 317 9.31 -18.10 -21.85
CA MET A 317 10.49 -18.04 -20.99
C MET A 317 10.19 -17.22 -19.72
N LEU A 318 9.33 -17.74 -18.83
CA LEU A 318 8.99 -17.07 -17.56
C LEU A 318 10.15 -17.07 -16.56
N CYS A 319 10.92 -18.14 -16.53
CA CYS A 319 12.12 -18.29 -15.70
C CYS A 319 13.36 -17.70 -16.40
N TYR A 320 13.25 -16.49 -16.93
CA TYR A 320 14.33 -15.78 -17.63
C TYR A 320 14.42 -14.31 -17.15
N PRO A 321 15.59 -13.64 -17.19
CA PRO A 321 15.75 -12.30 -16.60
C PRO A 321 14.95 -11.16 -17.27
N ASP A 322 14.43 -11.37 -18.48
CA ASP A 322 13.66 -10.37 -19.21
C ASP A 322 12.20 -10.31 -18.74
N ARG A 323 11.57 -9.14 -18.89
CA ARG A 323 10.16 -8.94 -18.56
C ARG A 323 9.25 -9.48 -19.67
N LEU A 324 8.24 -10.25 -19.28
CA LEU A 324 7.11 -10.62 -20.15
C LEU A 324 5.98 -9.59 -20.00
N SER A 325 5.37 -9.17 -21.11
CA SER A 325 4.10 -8.46 -21.10
C SER A 325 2.97 -9.44 -21.40
N VAL A 326 1.92 -9.42 -20.58
CA VAL A 326 0.73 -10.25 -20.71
C VAL A 326 -0.50 -9.36 -20.66
N GLU A 327 -1.37 -9.50 -21.66
CA GLU A 327 -2.68 -8.85 -21.69
C GLU A 327 -3.76 -9.93 -21.64
N LEU A 328 -4.69 -9.81 -20.69
CA LEU A 328 -5.87 -10.67 -20.52
C LEU A 328 -7.12 -9.80 -20.61
N THR A 329 -7.97 -10.07 -21.61
CA THR A 329 -9.33 -9.54 -21.70
C THR A 329 -10.31 -10.65 -21.34
N VAL A 330 -11.22 -10.39 -20.40
CA VAL A 330 -12.34 -11.27 -20.06
C VAL A 330 -13.66 -10.48 -20.12
N THR A 331 -14.66 -11.09 -20.73
CA THR A 331 -16.03 -10.58 -20.87
C THR A 331 -17.03 -11.72 -20.58
N PRO A 332 -18.36 -11.48 -20.54
CA PRO A 332 -19.36 -12.55 -20.37
C PRO A 332 -19.28 -13.70 -21.38
N THR A 333 -18.69 -13.49 -22.56
CA THR A 333 -18.68 -14.47 -23.66
C THR A 333 -17.29 -14.74 -24.24
N THR A 334 -16.26 -13.99 -23.85
CA THR A 334 -14.89 -14.15 -24.36
C THR A 334 -13.86 -14.13 -23.24
N LEU A 335 -12.81 -14.93 -23.43
CA LEU A 335 -11.58 -14.90 -22.64
C LEU A 335 -10.44 -14.95 -23.65
N GLU A 336 -9.65 -13.89 -23.71
CA GLU A 336 -8.52 -13.74 -24.62
C GLU A 336 -7.29 -13.33 -23.82
N ILE A 337 -6.21 -14.08 -23.96
CA ILE A 337 -4.91 -13.82 -23.33
C ILE A 337 -3.78 -13.84 -24.37
N ILE A 338 -2.95 -12.81 -24.31
CA ILE A 338 -1.92 -12.49 -25.29
C ILE A 338 -0.61 -12.24 -24.55
N ALA A 339 0.46 -12.94 -24.92
CA ALA A 339 1.80 -12.68 -24.41
C ALA A 339 2.86 -12.89 -25.52
N ASN A 340 3.65 -11.83 -25.79
CA ASN A 340 4.80 -11.80 -26.72
C ASN A 340 4.68 -12.64 -28.02
N SER A 341 3.51 -12.61 -28.68
CA SER A 341 3.24 -13.30 -29.96
C SER A 341 3.16 -14.85 -29.92
N SER A 342 2.95 -15.44 -28.74
CA SER A 342 2.98 -16.90 -28.53
C SER A 342 1.76 -17.64 -29.08
N THR A 343 1.93 -18.93 -29.43
CA THR A 343 0.81 -19.83 -29.79
C THR A 343 0.12 -20.33 -28.53
N TRP A 344 -1.20 -20.50 -28.59
CA TRP A 344 -2.04 -20.73 -27.44
C TRP A 344 -2.82 -22.04 -27.48
N SER A 345 -2.98 -22.68 -26.32
CA SER A 345 -3.95 -23.76 -26.10
C SER A 345 -5.02 -23.29 -25.12
N TYR A 346 -6.27 -23.24 -25.59
CA TYR A 346 -7.46 -22.97 -24.78
C TYR A 346 -8.34 -24.21 -24.76
N SER A 347 -8.92 -24.47 -23.60
CA SER A 347 -9.95 -25.48 -23.39
C SER A 347 -10.95 -24.90 -22.39
N LEU A 348 -11.89 -24.09 -22.88
CA LEU A 348 -13.00 -23.58 -22.08
C LEU A 348 -14.02 -24.70 -21.85
N PRO A 349 -14.28 -25.13 -20.60
CA PRO A 349 -15.37 -26.06 -20.31
C PRO A 349 -16.72 -25.42 -20.62
N ASP A 350 -17.70 -26.22 -21.04
CA ASP A 350 -19.06 -25.75 -21.27
C ASP A 350 -19.61 -25.01 -20.04
N GLY A 351 -20.15 -23.81 -20.26
CA GLY A 351 -20.72 -22.96 -19.22
C GLY A 351 -19.74 -22.33 -18.23
N ALA A 352 -18.41 -22.41 -18.45
CA ALA A 352 -17.43 -21.77 -17.55
C ALA A 352 -17.59 -20.24 -17.49
N LEU A 353 -17.73 -19.58 -18.64
CA LEU A 353 -17.96 -18.14 -18.70
C LEU A 353 -19.37 -17.75 -18.21
N ASP A 354 -20.38 -18.62 -18.37
CA ASP A 354 -21.72 -18.38 -17.82
C ASP A 354 -21.71 -18.30 -16.28
N ARG A 355 -20.91 -19.15 -15.61
CA ARG A 355 -20.73 -19.10 -14.14
C ARG A 355 -19.96 -17.86 -13.69
N LEU A 356 -18.87 -17.51 -14.38
CA LEU A 356 -18.13 -16.27 -14.09
C LEU A 356 -19.05 -15.05 -14.29
N ASN A 357 -19.80 -15.00 -15.39
CA ASN A 357 -20.75 -13.93 -15.66
C ASN A 357 -21.84 -13.82 -14.60
N ALA A 358 -22.44 -14.95 -14.18
CA ALA A 358 -23.39 -14.97 -13.08
C ALA A 358 -22.78 -14.39 -11.81
N THR A 359 -21.53 -14.75 -11.48
CA THR A 359 -20.82 -14.23 -10.31
C THR A 359 -20.57 -12.73 -10.42
N MET A 360 -19.95 -12.26 -11.50
CA MET A 360 -19.64 -10.84 -11.75
C MET A 360 -20.87 -9.93 -11.78
N MET A 361 -22.05 -10.46 -12.14
CA MET A 361 -23.32 -9.71 -12.20
C MET A 361 -24.13 -9.72 -10.90
N THR A 362 -23.81 -10.62 -9.95
CA THR A 362 -24.61 -10.82 -8.72
C THR A 362 -23.84 -10.58 -7.43
N HIS A 363 -22.51 -10.70 -7.47
CA HIS A 363 -21.60 -10.51 -6.36
C HIS A 363 -20.59 -9.43 -6.71
N SER A 364 -20.17 -8.69 -5.69
CA SER A 364 -19.09 -7.74 -5.80
C SER A 364 -17.76 -8.50 -5.56
N VAL A 365 -16.82 -8.39 -6.52
CA VAL A 365 -15.64 -9.29 -6.65
C VAL A 365 -14.36 -8.64 -6.13
N SER A 366 -13.68 -9.23 -5.15
CA SER A 366 -12.42 -8.70 -4.59
C SER A 366 -11.26 -8.94 -5.55
N THR A 367 -10.35 -7.98 -5.69
CA THR A 367 -9.19 -8.08 -6.59
C THR A 367 -7.92 -8.26 -5.78
N CYS A 368 -7.33 -9.45 -5.86
CA CYS A 368 -6.06 -9.79 -5.22
C CYS A 368 -4.92 -9.80 -6.23
N ILE A 369 -3.80 -9.18 -5.88
CA ILE A 369 -2.57 -9.10 -6.67
C ILE A 369 -1.44 -9.76 -5.89
N GLY A 370 -0.70 -10.65 -6.55
CA GLY A 370 0.46 -11.32 -5.96
C GLY A 370 0.16 -12.44 -4.96
N GLY A 371 -1.11 -12.84 -4.75
CA GLY A 371 -1.46 -13.91 -3.81
C GLY A 371 -2.96 -14.07 -3.57
N LEU A 372 -3.31 -14.89 -2.58
CA LEU A 372 -4.69 -15.12 -2.12
C LEU A 372 -4.78 -15.04 -0.58
N PRO A 373 -5.87 -14.47 -0.01
CA PRO A 373 -6.05 -14.38 1.43
C PRO A 373 -6.05 -15.75 2.12
N ASP A 374 -5.57 -15.82 3.36
CA ASP A 374 -5.49 -17.06 4.15
C ASP A 374 -6.86 -17.71 4.43
N THR A 375 -7.94 -16.94 4.33
CA THR A 375 -9.32 -17.43 4.48
C THR A 375 -9.75 -18.36 3.35
N ILE A 376 -9.12 -18.29 2.18
CA ILE A 376 -9.45 -19.14 1.03
C ILE A 376 -8.83 -20.54 1.24
N PRO A 377 -9.61 -21.64 1.21
CA PRO A 377 -9.07 -22.99 1.28
C PRO A 377 -8.02 -23.26 0.19
N ALA A 378 -6.98 -24.04 0.49
CA ALA A 378 -5.97 -24.39 -0.52
C ALA A 378 -6.59 -25.22 -1.66
N SER A 379 -7.65 -25.98 -1.36
CA SER A 379 -8.44 -26.70 -2.37
C SER A 379 -9.29 -25.81 -3.31
N SER A 380 -9.47 -24.52 -3.04
CA SER A 380 -10.32 -23.63 -3.87
C SER A 380 -9.69 -23.25 -5.22
N THR A 381 -8.39 -23.46 -5.40
CA THR A 381 -7.68 -23.22 -6.67
C THR A 381 -6.36 -24.03 -6.71
N PRO A 382 -5.88 -24.49 -7.89
CA PRO A 382 -4.62 -25.22 -8.01
C PRO A 382 -3.37 -24.46 -7.57
N VAL A 383 -3.45 -23.13 -7.40
CA VAL A 383 -2.32 -22.29 -6.97
C VAL A 383 -2.76 -21.33 -5.87
N SER A 384 -2.33 -21.56 -4.63
CA SER A 384 -2.46 -20.61 -3.51
C SER A 384 -1.16 -19.84 -3.21
N ALA A 385 -0.06 -20.12 -3.93
CA ALA A 385 1.25 -19.53 -3.65
C ALA A 385 1.29 -18.02 -3.90
N TYR A 386 1.93 -17.30 -2.98
CA TYR A 386 2.28 -15.90 -3.19
C TYR A 386 3.26 -15.78 -4.36
N TYR A 387 3.06 -14.77 -5.19
CA TYR A 387 4.00 -14.44 -6.25
C TYR A 387 5.30 -13.91 -5.67
N HIS A 388 6.41 -14.42 -6.18
CA HIS A 388 7.75 -13.94 -5.88
C HIS A 388 8.42 -13.50 -7.18
N GLY A 389 8.70 -12.20 -7.29
CA GLY A 389 9.18 -11.58 -8.52
C GLY A 389 8.77 -10.11 -8.65
N CYS A 390 9.09 -9.51 -9.80
CA CYS A 390 8.68 -8.13 -10.11
C CYS A 390 7.38 -8.12 -10.94
N LEU A 391 6.49 -7.18 -10.65
CA LEU A 391 5.16 -7.07 -11.24
C LEU A 391 4.78 -5.59 -11.38
N ASP A 392 4.26 -5.20 -12.54
CA ASP A 392 3.50 -3.96 -12.74
C ASP A 392 2.11 -4.33 -13.27
N VAL A 393 1.06 -3.67 -12.75
CA VAL A 393 -0.34 -4.01 -13.05
C VAL A 393 -1.11 -2.79 -13.52
N ASN A 394 -1.74 -2.90 -14.69
CA ASN A 394 -2.78 -2.00 -15.16
C ASN A 394 -4.10 -2.78 -15.31
N ILE A 395 -5.19 -2.22 -14.79
CA ILE A 395 -6.55 -2.78 -14.89
C ILE A 395 -7.48 -1.71 -15.46
N ASN A 396 -8.20 -2.06 -16.53
CA ASN A 396 -9.17 -1.20 -17.20
C ASN A 396 -8.59 0.20 -17.55
N GLY A 397 -7.31 0.25 -17.93
CA GLY A 397 -6.58 1.47 -18.27
C GLY A 397 -5.90 2.18 -17.09
N ARG A 398 -6.23 1.85 -15.84
CA ARG A 398 -5.61 2.43 -14.63
C ARG A 398 -4.40 1.60 -14.19
N LEU A 399 -3.22 2.22 -14.11
CA LEU A 399 -2.07 1.67 -13.38
C LEU A 399 -2.43 1.62 -11.90
N LEU A 400 -2.24 0.46 -11.25
CA LEU A 400 -2.47 0.36 -9.81
C LEU A 400 -1.35 1.07 -9.04
N ASP A 401 -1.75 1.87 -8.07
CA ASP A 401 -0.87 2.44 -7.06
C ASP A 401 -1.17 1.72 -5.74
N PHE A 402 -0.12 1.26 -5.05
CA PHE A 402 -0.21 0.47 -3.82
C PHE A 402 -0.31 1.34 -2.56
N ASP A 403 -0.22 2.66 -2.71
CA ASP A 403 -0.18 3.62 -1.61
C ASP A 403 -1.56 4.20 -1.19
N GLU A 404 -2.53 4.29 -2.10
CA GLU A 404 -3.70 5.19 -1.95
C GLU A 404 -4.94 4.57 -1.25
N ALA A 405 -4.91 4.37 0.08
CA ALA A 405 -6.08 3.86 0.84
C ALA A 405 -6.40 4.57 2.18
N VAL A 406 -7.69 4.71 2.50
CA VAL A 406 -8.22 5.19 3.79
C VAL A 406 -8.27 4.04 4.81
N LEU A 407 -7.56 4.15 5.91
CA LEU A 407 -7.70 3.21 7.02
C LEU A 407 -8.91 3.58 7.89
N VAL A 408 -9.85 2.66 8.06
CA VAL A 408 -11.05 2.81 8.90
C VAL A 408 -10.93 1.91 10.12
N LEU A 409 -10.95 2.50 11.32
CA LEU A 409 -10.86 1.79 12.59
C LEU A 409 -12.16 1.95 13.38
N ARG A 410 -12.96 0.89 13.48
CA ARG A 410 -14.14 0.80 14.35
C ARG A 410 -13.71 0.33 15.74
N PHE A 411 -13.83 1.18 16.76
CA PHE A 411 -13.60 0.82 18.16
C PHE A 411 -14.90 0.36 18.81
N GLY A 412 -14.90 -0.79 19.48
CA GLY A 412 -16.06 -1.28 20.24
C GLY A 412 -15.78 -2.60 20.95
N ARG A 413 -16.83 -3.37 21.25
CA ARG A 413 -16.75 -4.76 21.71
C ARG A 413 -17.59 -5.67 20.81
N ASP A 414 -17.45 -6.98 20.91
CA ASP A 414 -18.20 -7.96 20.12
C ASP A 414 -19.53 -8.36 20.77
N GLU A 415 -19.71 -8.18 22.09
CA GLU A 415 -20.99 -8.37 22.77
C GLU A 415 -21.95 -7.15 22.71
N ASP A 416 -21.49 -5.98 22.25
CA ASP A 416 -22.33 -4.79 22.19
C ASP A 416 -23.25 -4.76 20.97
N SER A 417 -24.55 -4.57 21.22
CA SER A 417 -25.58 -4.64 20.19
C SER A 417 -25.52 -3.55 19.11
N ILE A 418 -24.94 -2.37 19.41
CA ILE A 418 -24.81 -1.28 18.44
C ILE A 418 -23.54 -1.49 17.61
N CYS A 419 -22.48 -2.00 18.24
CA CYS A 419 -21.26 -2.47 17.58
C CYS A 419 -21.56 -3.56 16.54
N LEU A 420 -22.39 -4.55 16.88
CA LEU A 420 -22.82 -5.60 15.94
C LEU A 420 -23.66 -5.05 14.75
N GLN A 421 -24.53 -4.07 15.00
CA GLN A 421 -25.29 -3.40 13.92
C GLN A 421 -24.36 -2.62 12.97
N LEU A 422 -23.33 -1.98 13.51
CA LEU A 422 -22.33 -1.29 12.70
C LEU A 422 -21.49 -2.30 11.89
N ASP A 423 -21.06 -3.40 12.49
CA ASP A 423 -20.30 -4.45 11.78
C ASP A 423 -21.09 -5.05 10.62
N GLU A 424 -22.40 -5.23 10.77
CA GLU A 424 -23.27 -5.68 9.67
C GLU A 424 -23.24 -4.67 8.50
N ILE A 425 -23.12 -3.37 8.77
CA ILE A 425 -22.95 -2.34 7.72
C ILE A 425 -21.54 -2.38 7.14
N LEU A 426 -20.51 -2.37 7.99
CA LEU A 426 -19.10 -2.37 7.59
C LEU A 426 -18.75 -3.60 6.73
N SER A 427 -19.18 -4.79 7.17
CA SER A 427 -19.04 -6.04 6.41
C SER A 427 -19.73 -5.94 5.04
N LYS A 428 -20.97 -5.47 5.00
CA LYS A 428 -21.79 -5.35 3.78
C LYS A 428 -21.43 -4.16 2.86
N THR A 429 -20.35 -3.41 3.17
CA THR A 429 -19.82 -2.27 2.40
C THR A 429 -18.29 -2.31 2.25
N SER A 430 -17.60 -3.22 2.95
CA SER A 430 -16.18 -3.50 2.78
C SER A 430 -15.88 -3.91 1.34
N HIS A 431 -16.75 -4.75 0.77
CA HIS A 431 -16.86 -4.88 -0.68
C HIS A 431 -17.92 -3.93 -1.27
N ASP A 432 -17.52 -2.66 -1.27
CA ASP A 432 -17.95 -1.55 -2.13
C ASP A 432 -16.81 -0.51 -2.07
N LEU A 433 -16.19 -0.42 -0.89
CA LEU A 433 -15.18 0.58 -0.52
C LEU A 433 -13.72 0.14 -0.62
N SER A 434 -13.40 -1.12 -0.89
CA SER A 434 -12.01 -1.64 -0.82
C SER A 434 -11.01 -1.06 -1.84
N ASN A 435 -11.47 -0.20 -2.75
CA ASN A 435 -10.64 0.62 -3.66
C ASN A 435 -10.22 1.96 -3.03
N MET A 436 -10.89 2.34 -1.95
CA MET A 436 -10.80 3.62 -1.27
C MET A 436 -10.43 3.46 0.20
N ALA A 437 -10.75 2.31 0.81
CA ALA A 437 -10.58 2.08 2.23
C ALA A 437 -10.28 0.63 2.64
N SER A 438 -9.51 0.46 3.72
CA SER A 438 -9.34 -0.80 4.44
C SER A 438 -10.00 -0.68 5.82
N ILE A 439 -10.89 -1.61 6.17
CA ILE A 439 -11.73 -1.53 7.37
C ILE A 439 -11.27 -2.57 8.40
N TYR A 440 -11.07 -2.14 9.65
CA TYR A 440 -10.70 -2.99 10.77
C TYR A 440 -11.59 -2.70 11.98
N ILE A 441 -11.94 -3.76 12.70
CA ILE A 441 -12.56 -3.70 14.03
C ILE A 441 -11.47 -3.77 15.10
N VAL A 442 -11.64 -3.00 16.17
CA VAL A 442 -10.69 -2.86 17.28
C VAL A 442 -11.44 -3.03 18.59
N ASP A 443 -11.04 -4.04 19.36
CA ASP A 443 -11.50 -4.22 20.74
C ASP A 443 -10.90 -3.12 21.62
N VAL A 444 -11.79 -2.35 22.28
CA VAL A 444 -11.40 -1.21 23.15
C VAL A 444 -10.54 -1.59 24.36
N ASP A 445 -10.71 -2.81 24.88
CA ASP A 445 -9.95 -3.32 26.03
C ASP A 445 -8.57 -3.84 25.60
N SER A 446 -8.43 -4.26 24.34
CA SER A 446 -7.13 -4.60 23.72
C SER A 446 -6.25 -3.40 23.38
N ALA A 447 -6.86 -2.21 23.14
CA ALA A 447 -6.19 -1.02 22.63
C ALA A 447 -6.23 0.22 23.56
N PRO A 448 -5.90 0.10 24.86
CA PRO A 448 -6.14 1.14 25.88
C PRO A 448 -5.37 2.46 25.68
N ILE A 449 -4.34 2.47 24.84
CA ILE A 449 -3.59 3.68 24.47
C ILE A 449 -4.39 4.50 23.44
N TYR A 450 -4.93 3.84 22.41
CA TYR A 450 -5.68 4.50 21.35
C TYR A 450 -7.07 4.95 21.81
N THR A 451 -7.73 4.18 22.68
CA THR A 451 -9.02 4.60 23.26
C THR A 451 -8.90 5.87 24.09
N ARG A 452 -7.81 6.03 24.86
CA ARG A 452 -7.49 7.29 25.57
C ARG A 452 -7.11 8.42 24.61
N TYR A 453 -6.38 8.13 23.54
CA TYR A 453 -5.92 9.16 22.59
C TYR A 453 -7.08 9.80 21.80
N PHE A 454 -8.07 9.01 21.40
CA PHE A 454 -9.24 9.48 20.65
C PHE A 454 -10.48 9.81 21.51
N ASP A 455 -10.34 9.76 22.84
CA ASP A 455 -11.45 9.87 23.80
C ASP A 455 -12.65 8.98 23.40
N ILE A 456 -12.38 7.68 23.31
CA ILE A 456 -13.38 6.65 23.01
C ILE A 456 -14.19 6.36 24.27
N SER A 457 -15.00 7.34 24.68
CA SER A 457 -15.92 7.27 25.80
C SER A 457 -17.27 6.63 25.45
N TYR A 458 -17.58 6.48 24.16
CA TYR A 458 -18.79 5.83 23.64
C TYR A 458 -18.42 4.78 22.58
N ILE A 459 -19.13 3.65 22.57
CA ILE A 459 -18.96 2.59 21.56
C ILE A 459 -20.28 2.33 20.82
N PRO A 460 -20.23 1.95 19.52
CA PRO A 460 -19.05 1.98 18.68
C PRO A 460 -18.60 3.42 18.36
N SER A 461 -17.30 3.58 18.10
CA SER A 461 -16.72 4.83 17.59
C SER A 461 -15.80 4.53 16.41
N THR A 462 -16.03 5.15 15.26
CA THR A 462 -15.25 4.94 14.04
C THR A 462 -14.32 6.11 13.78
N VAL A 463 -13.04 5.80 13.60
CA VAL A 463 -11.95 6.75 13.33
C VAL A 463 -11.37 6.47 11.94
N PHE A 464 -11.04 7.53 11.20
CA PHE A 464 -10.59 7.45 9.81
C PHE A 464 -9.17 8.00 9.69
N PHE A 465 -8.33 7.39 8.85
CA PHE A 465 -7.00 7.88 8.52
C PHE A 465 -6.74 7.78 7.03
N PHE A 466 -5.90 8.66 6.50
CA PHE A 466 -5.33 8.54 5.17
C PHE A 466 -3.85 8.91 5.24
N ASN A 467 -2.98 8.07 4.68
CA ASN A 467 -1.53 8.27 4.69
C ASN A 467 -0.95 8.57 6.09
N GLY A 468 -1.43 7.85 7.11
CA GLY A 468 -1.05 8.05 8.52
C GLY A 468 -1.76 9.18 9.25
N GLN A 469 -2.39 10.09 8.52
CA GLN A 469 -2.99 11.29 9.09
C GLN A 469 -4.45 11.04 9.44
N HIS A 470 -4.84 11.46 10.64
CA HIS A 470 -6.20 11.33 11.14
C HIS A 470 -7.15 12.26 10.37
N MET A 471 -8.14 11.65 9.70
CA MET A 471 -9.15 12.33 8.90
C MET A 471 -10.31 12.76 9.78
N LYS A 472 -10.58 14.05 9.81
CA LYS A 472 -11.72 14.64 10.53
C LYS A 472 -12.93 14.81 9.60
N VAL A 473 -14.12 14.82 10.19
CA VAL A 473 -15.36 15.02 9.46
C VAL A 473 -16.26 15.99 10.23
N ASP A 474 -16.71 17.05 9.57
CA ASP A 474 -17.73 17.95 10.10
C ASP A 474 -19.12 17.30 9.92
N TYR A 475 -19.63 16.73 11.01
CA TYR A 475 -20.97 16.14 11.11
C TYR A 475 -22.04 17.16 11.54
N GLY A 476 -21.70 18.44 11.71
CA GLY A 476 -22.55 19.42 12.41
C GLY A 476 -22.63 19.19 13.93
N SER A 477 -21.76 18.35 14.49
CA SER A 477 -21.59 18.09 15.93
C SER A 477 -20.31 18.74 16.47
N PRO A 478 -20.15 18.91 17.81
CA PRO A 478 -18.92 19.47 18.38
C PRO A 478 -17.67 18.60 18.21
N ASP A 479 -17.83 17.29 18.02
CA ASP A 479 -16.73 16.36 17.78
C ASP A 479 -16.65 15.99 16.29
N HIS A 480 -15.49 16.28 15.68
CA HIS A 480 -15.17 15.95 14.29
C HIS A 480 -14.15 14.79 14.18
N THR A 481 -13.73 14.21 15.30
CA THR A 481 -12.61 13.25 15.37
C THR A 481 -13.04 11.80 15.14
N LYS A 482 -14.32 11.49 15.36
CA LYS A 482 -14.88 10.15 15.28
C LYS A 482 -16.35 10.20 14.93
N PHE A 483 -16.85 9.19 14.21
CA PHE A 483 -18.28 8.93 14.10
C PHE A 483 -18.70 8.08 15.31
N VAL A 484 -19.68 8.53 16.08
CA VAL A 484 -20.18 7.81 17.27
C VAL A 484 -21.50 7.13 16.96
N GLY A 485 -21.61 5.85 17.29
CA GLY A 485 -22.78 5.02 17.00
C GLY A 485 -22.72 4.31 15.64
N SER A 486 -23.84 3.71 15.24
CA SER A 486 -23.97 3.03 13.95
C SER A 486 -24.55 3.94 12.87
N PHE A 487 -24.20 3.68 11.60
CA PHE A 487 -24.81 4.35 10.46
C PHE A 487 -26.26 3.88 10.28
N LYS A 488 -27.14 4.76 9.79
CA LYS A 488 -28.56 4.41 9.59
C LYS A 488 -28.75 3.51 8.36
N THR A 489 -27.95 3.71 7.32
CA THR A 489 -27.94 2.92 6.11
C THR A 489 -26.50 2.61 5.67
N LYS A 490 -26.34 1.63 4.77
CA LYS A 490 -25.07 1.40 4.08
C LYS A 490 -24.57 2.64 3.32
N GLN A 491 -25.49 3.33 2.65
CA GLN A 491 -25.15 4.45 1.78
C GLN A 491 -24.55 5.61 2.56
N ASP A 492 -25.06 5.88 3.78
CA ASP A 492 -24.49 6.91 4.66
C ASP A 492 -23.00 6.66 4.94
N PHE A 493 -22.57 5.39 5.09
CA PHE A 493 -21.16 5.03 5.28
C PHE A 493 -20.36 5.06 3.97
N VAL A 494 -20.93 4.57 2.86
CA VAL A 494 -20.28 4.59 1.54
C VAL A 494 -19.99 6.02 1.10
N ASP A 495 -21.00 6.89 1.13
CA ASP A 495 -20.87 8.31 0.78
C ASP A 495 -19.82 9.00 1.67
N LEU A 496 -19.83 8.70 2.98
CA LEU A 496 -18.85 9.24 3.92
C LEU A 496 -17.42 8.85 3.53
N ILE A 497 -17.17 7.57 3.22
CA ILE A 497 -15.83 7.11 2.80
C ILE A 497 -15.45 7.68 1.43
N GLU A 498 -16.37 7.80 0.47
CA GLU A 498 -16.09 8.48 -0.80
C GLU A 498 -15.65 9.94 -0.57
N VAL A 499 -16.33 10.66 0.32
CA VAL A 499 -16.03 12.06 0.63
C VAL A 499 -14.73 12.21 1.41
N ILE A 500 -14.43 11.29 2.35
CA ILE A 500 -13.13 11.21 3.05
C ILE A 500 -12.02 10.94 2.03
N TYR A 501 -12.15 9.91 1.19
CA TYR A 501 -11.16 9.55 0.17
C TYR A 501 -10.92 10.70 -0.83
N ARG A 502 -11.98 11.21 -1.47
CA ARG A 502 -11.89 12.36 -2.41
C ARG A 502 -11.37 13.63 -1.73
N GLY A 503 -11.63 13.81 -0.44
CA GLY A 503 -11.08 14.89 0.37
C GLY A 503 -9.58 14.73 0.62
N ALA A 504 -9.16 13.56 1.08
CA ALA A 504 -7.78 13.23 1.41
C ALA A 504 -6.87 13.21 0.17
N MET A 505 -7.37 12.66 -0.95
CA MET A 505 -6.73 12.75 -2.29
C MET A 505 -6.59 14.20 -2.80
N ARG A 506 -7.39 15.13 -2.27
CA ARG A 506 -7.27 16.58 -2.51
C ARG A 506 -6.55 17.30 -1.37
N GLY A 507 -5.94 16.55 -0.45
CA GLY A 507 -5.15 17.07 0.66
C GLY A 507 -5.95 17.69 1.81
N LYS A 508 -7.27 17.45 1.89
CA LYS A 508 -8.10 17.97 2.98
C LYS A 508 -8.07 17.03 4.17
N MET A 509 -7.66 17.54 5.33
CA MET A 509 -7.70 16.79 6.60
C MET A 509 -9.01 16.93 7.38
N ILE A 510 -9.92 17.77 6.91
CA ILE A 510 -11.33 17.79 7.32
C ILE A 510 -12.24 17.84 6.09
N VAL A 511 -13.29 17.01 6.10
CA VAL A 511 -14.32 16.98 5.06
C VAL A 511 -15.69 17.25 5.68
N GLN A 512 -16.62 17.79 4.90
CA GLN A 512 -18.01 17.94 5.36
C GLN A 512 -18.73 16.60 5.19
N SER A 513 -19.46 16.16 6.21
CA SER A 513 -20.27 14.93 6.13
C SER A 513 -21.30 15.03 5.00
N PRO A 514 -21.43 14.02 4.13
CA PRO A 514 -22.52 13.92 3.16
C PRO A 514 -23.83 13.40 3.78
N ILE A 515 -23.76 12.82 4.98
CA ILE A 515 -24.89 12.20 5.69
C ILE A 515 -25.94 13.26 6.06
N ASP A 516 -27.22 12.97 5.82
CA ASP A 516 -28.34 13.82 6.29
C ASP A 516 -28.21 14.07 7.81
N PRO A 517 -28.21 15.32 8.31
CA PRO A 517 -28.14 15.63 9.74
C PRO A 517 -29.24 14.99 10.61
N GLN A 518 -30.31 14.44 10.03
CA GLN A 518 -31.32 13.63 10.71
C GLN A 518 -30.92 12.15 10.90
N ASN A 519 -29.97 11.65 10.11
CA ASN A 519 -29.41 10.30 10.18
C ASN A 519 -28.19 10.21 11.09
N ILE A 520 -27.56 11.35 11.42
CA ILE A 520 -26.40 11.42 12.32
C ILE A 520 -26.86 11.19 13.77
N PRO A 521 -26.29 10.20 14.50
CA PRO A 521 -26.64 9.93 15.89
C PRO A 521 -26.40 11.16 16.79
N LYS A 522 -27.42 11.54 17.56
CA LYS A 522 -27.36 12.67 18.50
C LYS A 522 -27.05 12.18 19.90
N TYR A 523 -26.02 12.75 20.51
CA TYR A 523 -25.60 12.49 21.88
C TYR A 523 -25.25 13.81 22.57
N ASP A 524 -25.57 13.93 23.86
CA ASP A 524 -25.25 15.10 24.66
C ASP A 524 -23.88 14.93 25.34
N LEU A 525 -22.94 15.82 25.03
CA LEU A 525 -21.66 15.90 25.74
C LEU A 525 -21.87 16.57 27.11
N LEU A 526 -22.23 15.76 28.10
CA LEU A 526 -22.25 16.16 29.51
C LEU A 526 -20.82 16.29 30.04
N TYR A 527 -20.25 17.49 29.91
CA TYR A 527 -19.00 17.84 30.59
C TYR A 527 -19.21 17.79 32.11
N HIS A 528 -18.76 16.71 32.76
CA HIS A 528 -18.48 16.76 34.20
C HIS A 528 -17.29 17.69 34.42
N GLY A 529 -17.54 18.81 35.09
CA GLY A 529 -16.56 19.87 35.24
C GLY A 529 -15.41 19.50 36.17
N ILE A 530 -14.19 19.72 35.65
CA ILE A 530 -12.89 20.03 36.32
C ILE A 530 -12.52 19.15 37.53
#